data_AF-A0A1G0KXF2-F1
#
_entry.id   AF-A0A1G0KXF2-F1
#
_cell.length_a   1.000
_cell.length_b   1.000
_cell.length_c   1.000
_cell.angle_alpha   90.00
_cell.angle_beta   90.00
_cell.angle_gamma   90.00
#
_symmetry.space_group_name_H-M   'P 1'
#
loop_
_entity.id
_entity.type
_entity.pdbx_description
1 polymer ?
#
loop_
_entity_poly.entity_id
_entity_poly.type
_entity_poly.pdbx_seq_one_letter_code
_entity_poly.pdbx_strand_id
1 'polypeptide(L)'
;MPVEIELLLPWYAGGTLDSAESARVEAYLRLHPELNGQLDALREDREASIAANAAISGQTDAALERLMRDIAAETPARLPPARLLDRLDAFLRSLTPEHLSWAAVAATLVILVQTGLLGILLWPGPSDQVTYRTASGGQDERGVQVLIQFNPKVSLGAISRFLADHQAEILSGPKPGGFYQVRLQAGSDRASIDGLGGDKGLVLLVLPLEGSKP
;
A
#
# COMPACT_ATOMS: atom_id res chain seq x y z
N MET A 1 28.02 13.00 25.71
CA MET A 1 28.93 12.98 24.54
C MET A 1 29.17 11.58 23.94
N PRO A 2 29.26 10.45 24.69
CA PRO A 2 29.47 9.12 24.08
C PRO A 2 28.24 8.59 23.31
N VAL A 3 27.06 8.71 23.91
CA VAL A 3 25.78 8.21 23.35
C VAL A 3 25.42 8.83 22.00
N GLU A 4 25.80 10.09 21.79
CA GLU A 4 25.47 10.83 20.56
C GLU A 4 26.24 10.29 19.35
N ILE A 5 27.46 9.78 19.54
CA ILE A 5 28.27 9.19 18.46
C ILE A 5 27.80 7.76 18.14
N GLU A 6 27.33 7.01 19.15
CA GLU A 6 26.75 5.67 18.94
C GLU A 6 25.45 5.72 18.12
N LEU A 7 24.64 6.78 18.29
CA LEU A 7 23.44 7.02 17.46
C LEU A 7 23.76 7.26 15.98
N LEU A 8 25.01 7.62 15.66
CA LEU A 8 25.46 7.81 14.28
C LEU A 8 25.93 6.51 13.62
N LEU A 9 26.09 5.41 14.36
CA LEU A 9 26.56 4.12 13.81
C LEU A 9 25.70 3.60 12.65
N PRO A 10 24.36 3.68 12.66
CA PRO A 10 23.54 3.27 11.51
C PRO A 10 23.77 4.11 10.25
N TRP A 11 23.97 5.41 10.43
CA TRP A 11 24.25 6.33 9.32
C TRP A 11 25.68 6.17 8.81
N TYR A 12 26.62 5.84 9.70
CA TYR A 12 27.99 5.50 9.35
C TYR A 12 28.07 4.18 8.58
N ALA A 13 27.38 3.14 9.06
CA ALA A 13 27.23 1.86 8.36
C ALA A 13 26.58 2.04 6.99
N GLY A 14 25.64 2.99 6.89
CA GLY A 14 24.97 3.34 5.64
C GLY A 14 25.76 4.23 4.69
N GLY A 15 26.92 4.76 5.10
CA GLY A 15 27.75 5.66 4.28
C GLY A 15 27.11 7.02 4.01
N THR A 16 26.15 7.44 4.83
CA THR A 16 25.32 8.65 4.61
C THR A 16 25.73 9.84 5.47
N LEU A 17 26.70 9.67 6.37
CA LEU A 17 27.24 10.77 7.18
C LEU A 17 28.12 11.69 6.35
N ASP A 18 28.22 12.95 6.77
CA ASP A 18 29.19 13.85 6.20
C ASP A 18 30.63 13.46 6.60
N SER A 19 31.62 14.09 5.94
CA SER A 19 33.04 13.77 6.21
C SER A 19 33.50 14.10 7.63
N ALA A 20 32.91 15.12 8.27
CA ALA A 20 33.29 15.56 9.61
C ALA A 20 32.68 14.67 10.70
N GLU A 21 31.45 14.20 10.50
CA GLU A 21 30.76 13.24 11.34
C GLU A 21 31.40 11.85 11.22
N SER A 22 31.72 11.42 9.99
CA SER A 22 32.42 10.15 9.74
C SER A 22 33.76 10.09 10.47
N ALA A 23 34.56 11.17 10.39
CA ALA A 23 35.84 11.24 11.10
C ALA A 23 35.71 11.17 12.63
N ARG A 24 34.61 11.71 13.19
CA ARG A 24 34.31 11.61 14.64
C ARG A 24 33.94 10.19 15.04
N VAL A 25 33.10 9.52 14.23
CA VAL A 25 32.72 8.11 14.46
C VAL A 25 33.95 7.21 14.36
N GLU A 26 34.83 7.40 13.36
CA GLU A 26 36.09 6.64 13.24
C GLU A 26 37.05 6.85 14.41
N ALA A 27 37.17 8.07 14.92
CA ALA A 27 37.99 8.36 16.10
C ALA A 27 37.42 7.67 17.35
N TYR A 28 36.09 7.63 17.48
CA TYR A 28 35.41 6.97 18.58
C TYR A 28 35.51 5.43 18.49
N LEU A 29 35.35 4.84 17.30
CA LEU A 29 35.54 3.41 17.07
C LEU A 29 36.97 2.92 17.35
N ARG A 30 37.97 3.79 17.14
CA ARG A 30 39.36 3.50 17.52
C ARG A 30 39.58 3.42 19.03
N LEU A 31 38.78 4.16 19.80
CA LEU A 31 38.82 4.17 21.27
C LEU A 31 37.94 3.08 21.88
N HIS A 32 36.92 2.62 21.16
CA HIS A 32 35.89 1.67 21.60
C HIS A 32 35.75 0.49 20.63
N PRO A 33 36.72 -0.44 20.60
CA PRO A 33 36.71 -1.58 19.68
C PRO A 33 35.51 -2.53 19.89
N GLU A 34 34.88 -2.51 21.06
CA GLU A 34 33.65 -3.25 21.39
C GLU A 34 32.47 -2.90 20.48
N LEU A 35 32.45 -1.68 19.92
CA LEU A 35 31.39 -1.21 19.01
C LEU A 35 31.55 -1.73 17.58
N ASN A 36 32.72 -2.27 17.21
CA ASN A 36 32.91 -2.87 15.89
C ASN A 36 31.98 -4.08 15.68
N GLY A 37 31.73 -4.86 16.73
CA GLY A 37 30.78 -5.97 16.65
C GLY A 37 29.34 -5.51 16.36
N GLN A 38 28.93 -4.36 16.90
CA GLN A 38 27.63 -3.77 16.61
C GLN A 38 27.57 -3.22 15.17
N LEU A 39 28.66 -2.60 14.71
CA LEU A 39 28.78 -2.10 13.35
C LEU A 39 28.70 -3.23 12.31
N ASP A 40 29.35 -4.37 12.59
CA ASP A 40 29.34 -5.52 11.69
C ASP A 40 27.97 -6.20 11.65
N ALA A 41 27.30 -6.37 12.81
CA ALA A 41 25.93 -6.87 12.86
C ALA A 41 24.95 -5.98 12.06
N LEU A 42 25.16 -4.66 12.09
CA LEU A 42 24.33 -3.70 11.37
C LEU A 42 24.57 -3.72 9.86
N ARG A 43 25.81 -4.01 9.44
CA ARG A 43 26.14 -4.24 8.02
C ARG A 43 25.50 -5.52 7.51
N GLU A 44 25.55 -6.60 8.29
CA GLU A 44 24.94 -7.88 7.94
C GLU A 44 23.42 -7.77 7.74
N ASP A 45 22.70 -7.12 8.68
CA ASP A 45 21.25 -6.90 8.57
C ASP A 45 20.86 -6.06 7.34
N ARG A 46 21.70 -5.07 7.01
CA ARG A 46 21.52 -4.26 5.80
C ARG A 46 21.77 -5.07 4.54
N GLU A 47 22.83 -5.87 4.48
CA GLU A 47 23.12 -6.72 3.33
C GLU A 47 22.00 -7.73 3.09
N ALA A 48 21.46 -8.33 4.15
CA ALA A 48 20.28 -9.18 4.08
C ALA A 48 19.06 -8.44 3.52
N SER A 49 18.84 -7.19 3.95
CA SER A 49 17.75 -6.34 3.45
C SER A 49 17.92 -5.94 1.98
N ILE A 50 19.14 -5.62 1.55
CA ILE A 50 19.46 -5.32 0.15
C ILE A 50 19.24 -6.56 -0.72
N ALA A 51 19.70 -7.73 -0.27
CA ALA A 51 19.53 -8.98 -1.01
C ALA A 51 18.05 -9.35 -1.17
N ALA A 52 17.25 -9.19 -0.10
CA ALA A 52 15.80 -9.42 -0.16
C ALA A 52 15.10 -8.47 -1.15
N ASN A 53 15.45 -7.18 -1.13
CA ASN A 53 14.89 -6.20 -2.07
C ASN A 53 15.35 -6.44 -3.51
N ALA A 54 16.62 -6.80 -3.73
CA ALA A 54 17.15 -7.13 -5.05
C ALA A 54 16.45 -8.35 -5.67
N ALA A 55 16.03 -9.33 -4.87
CA ALA A 55 15.24 -10.47 -5.35
C ALA A 55 13.86 -10.06 -5.91
N ILE A 56 13.29 -8.96 -5.41
CA ILE A 56 12.05 -8.37 -5.91
C ILE A 56 12.34 -7.56 -7.19
N SER A 57 13.40 -6.74 -7.19
CA SER A 57 13.83 -5.95 -8.36
C SER A 57 14.26 -6.82 -9.56
N GLY A 58 14.88 -7.96 -9.34
CA GLY A 58 15.29 -8.88 -10.42
C GLY A 58 14.11 -9.42 -11.25
N GLN A 59 12.91 -9.50 -10.66
CA GLN A 59 11.69 -9.85 -11.40
C GLN A 59 11.24 -8.71 -12.33
N THR A 60 11.47 -7.46 -11.90
CA THR A 60 11.14 -6.26 -12.69
C THR A 60 12.15 -6.05 -13.82
N ASP A 61 13.43 -6.31 -13.58
CA ASP A 61 14.47 -6.26 -14.62
C ASP A 61 14.22 -7.30 -15.71
N ALA A 62 13.88 -8.54 -15.35
CA ALA A 62 13.53 -9.58 -16.31
C ALA A 62 12.26 -9.24 -17.13
N ALA A 63 11.28 -8.57 -16.50
CA ALA A 63 10.07 -8.11 -17.17
C ALA A 63 10.37 -6.94 -18.14
N LEU A 64 11.22 -5.99 -17.75
CA LEU A 64 11.67 -4.89 -18.60
C LEU A 64 12.48 -5.39 -19.80
N GLU A 65 13.40 -6.34 -19.58
CA GLU A 65 14.21 -6.94 -20.63
C GLU A 65 13.33 -7.68 -21.65
N ARG A 66 12.30 -8.39 -21.17
CA ARG A 66 11.29 -9.01 -22.04
C ARG A 66 10.52 -7.96 -22.83
N LEU A 67 10.06 -6.89 -22.18
CA LEU A 67 9.35 -5.79 -22.83
C LEU A 67 10.21 -5.12 -23.92
N MET A 68 11.48 -4.81 -23.62
CA MET A 68 12.40 -4.20 -24.59
C MET A 68 12.68 -5.14 -25.77
N ARG A 69 12.77 -6.44 -25.52
CA ARG A 69 12.90 -7.45 -26.58
C ARG A 69 11.66 -7.52 -27.45
N ASP A 70 10.47 -7.49 -26.85
CA ASP A 70 9.20 -7.50 -27.58
C ASP A 70 9.04 -6.22 -28.41
N ILE A 71 9.42 -5.06 -27.87
CA ILE A 71 9.44 -3.76 -28.59
C ILE A 71 10.46 -3.77 -29.74
N ALA A 72 11.64 -4.37 -29.55
CA ALA A 72 12.65 -4.47 -30.60
C ALA A 72 12.26 -5.47 -31.71
N ALA A 73 11.50 -6.52 -31.36
CA ALA A 73 10.95 -7.49 -32.30
C ALA A 73 9.74 -6.94 -33.08
N GLU A 74 9.00 -6.01 -32.48
CA GLU A 74 7.94 -5.27 -33.14
C GLU A 74 8.55 -4.20 -34.06
N THR A 75 8.68 -4.52 -35.36
CA THR A 75 8.98 -3.51 -36.38
C THR A 75 7.99 -2.37 -36.19
N PRO A 76 8.41 -1.09 -36.10
CA PRO A 76 7.48 0.00 -35.93
C PRO A 76 6.56 0.00 -37.14
N ALA A 77 5.36 -0.55 -36.97
CA ALA A 77 4.28 -0.36 -37.90
C ALA A 77 4.10 1.16 -37.91
N ARG A 78 4.58 1.81 -38.96
CA ARG A 78 4.18 3.18 -39.27
C ARG A 78 2.67 3.10 -39.38
N LEU A 79 1.98 3.36 -38.27
CA LEU A 79 0.60 3.79 -38.25
C LEU A 79 0.54 4.86 -39.34
N PRO A 80 -0.35 4.76 -40.33
CA PRO A 80 -0.51 5.80 -41.32
C PRO A 80 -1.56 6.77 -40.78
N PRO A 81 -1.21 7.79 -39.95
CA PRO A 81 -2.17 8.82 -39.58
C PRO A 81 -2.67 9.52 -40.86
N ALA A 82 -1.82 9.57 -41.90
CA ALA A 82 -2.17 10.10 -43.22
C ALA A 82 -3.40 9.40 -43.83
N ARG A 83 -3.49 8.06 -43.82
CA ARG A 83 -4.60 7.35 -44.49
C ARG A 83 -5.96 7.57 -43.84
N LEU A 84 -6.01 7.81 -42.53
CA LEU A 84 -7.27 8.05 -41.83
C LEU A 84 -7.73 9.50 -42.05
N LEU A 85 -6.80 10.46 -41.98
CA LEU A 85 -7.08 11.86 -42.31
C LEU A 85 -7.48 12.03 -43.78
N ASP A 86 -6.81 11.34 -44.72
CA ASP A 86 -7.12 11.38 -46.15
C ASP A 86 -8.53 10.82 -46.44
N ARG A 87 -8.93 9.76 -45.72
CA ARG A 87 -10.29 9.20 -45.82
C ARG A 87 -11.35 10.12 -45.24
N LEU A 88 -11.05 10.82 -44.15
CA LEU A 88 -11.94 11.82 -43.56
C LEU A 88 -12.09 13.03 -44.47
N ASP A 89 -11.01 13.55 -45.06
CA ASP A 89 -11.06 14.66 -46.01
C ASP A 89 -11.86 14.30 -47.27
N ALA A 90 -11.64 13.10 -47.83
CA ALA A 90 -12.43 12.60 -48.95
C ALA A 90 -13.93 12.46 -48.60
N PHE A 91 -14.25 11.99 -47.38
CA PHE A 91 -15.62 11.87 -46.91
C PHE A 91 -16.28 13.25 -46.67
N LEU A 92 -15.57 14.19 -46.06
CA LEU A 92 -16.07 15.55 -45.84
C LEU A 92 -16.31 16.30 -47.14
N ARG A 93 -15.47 16.08 -48.16
CA ARG A 93 -15.67 16.63 -49.52
C ARG A 93 -16.84 15.98 -50.27
N SER A 94 -17.23 14.76 -49.91
CA SER A 94 -18.42 14.08 -50.47
C SER A 94 -19.74 14.59 -49.89
N LEU A 95 -19.70 15.38 -48.80
CA LEU A 95 -20.87 16.02 -48.21
C LEU A 95 -21.11 17.37 -48.88
N THR A 96 -22.30 17.55 -49.45
CA THR A 96 -22.75 18.83 -50.02
C THR A 96 -22.89 19.90 -48.91
N PRO A 97 -22.71 21.20 -49.21
CA PRO A 97 -22.62 22.28 -48.22
C PRO A 97 -23.83 22.37 -47.26
N GLU A 98 -25.02 22.00 -47.74
CA GLU A 98 -26.26 22.01 -46.93
C GLU A 98 -26.32 20.86 -45.91
N HIS A 99 -25.68 19.72 -46.17
CA HIS A 99 -25.65 18.59 -45.25
C HIS A 99 -24.54 18.72 -44.21
N LEU A 100 -23.52 19.54 -44.50
CA LEU A 100 -22.40 19.80 -43.60
C LEU A 100 -22.83 20.55 -42.33
N SER A 101 -23.79 21.48 -42.44
CA SER A 101 -24.31 22.22 -41.29
C SER A 101 -25.08 21.33 -40.32
N TRP A 102 -25.94 20.44 -40.83
CA TRP A 102 -26.65 19.44 -40.03
C TRP A 102 -25.70 18.40 -39.42
N ALA A 103 -24.69 17.96 -40.19
CA ALA A 103 -23.65 17.06 -39.69
C ALA A 103 -22.85 17.71 -38.55
N ALA A 104 -22.51 19.00 -38.65
CA ALA A 104 -21.80 19.73 -37.60
C ALA A 104 -22.62 19.86 -36.31
N VAL A 105 -23.92 20.13 -36.43
CA VAL A 105 -24.85 20.17 -35.28
C VAL A 105 -24.95 18.79 -34.63
N ALA A 106 -25.13 17.73 -35.43
CA ALA A 106 -25.20 16.36 -34.94
C ALA A 106 -23.89 15.95 -34.25
N ALA A 107 -22.73 16.26 -34.83
CA ALA A 107 -21.43 15.98 -34.24
C ALA A 107 -21.23 16.69 -32.90
N THR A 108 -21.63 17.96 -32.81
CA THR A 108 -21.56 18.74 -31.56
C THR A 108 -22.42 18.10 -30.47
N LEU A 109 -23.64 17.66 -30.81
CA LEU A 109 -24.53 16.98 -29.87
C LEU A 109 -23.93 15.66 -29.36
N VAL A 110 -23.34 14.86 -30.26
CA VAL A 110 -22.67 13.60 -29.89
C VAL A 110 -21.47 13.87 -28.96
N ILE A 111 -20.66 14.89 -29.24
CA ILE A 111 -19.52 15.27 -28.40
C ILE A 111 -20.00 15.70 -27.01
N LEU A 112 -21.07 16.48 -26.91
CA LEU A 112 -21.64 16.90 -25.62
C LEU A 112 -22.15 15.69 -24.82
N VAL A 113 -22.84 14.76 -25.47
CA VAL A 113 -23.32 13.52 -24.82
C VAL A 113 -22.16 12.67 -24.34
N GLN A 114 -21.13 12.47 -25.19
CA GLN A 114 -19.95 11.68 -24.83
C GLN A 114 -19.18 12.33 -23.68
N THR A 115 -19.00 13.66 -23.72
CA THR A 115 -18.31 14.41 -22.67
C THR A 115 -19.10 14.37 -21.36
N GLY A 116 -20.43 14.46 -21.41
CA GLY A 116 -21.27 14.30 -20.23
C GLY A 116 -21.17 12.90 -19.61
N LEU A 117 -21.21 11.85 -20.45
CA LEU A 117 -21.10 10.47 -19.99
C LEU A 117 -19.72 10.18 -19.37
N LEU A 118 -18.64 10.64 -20.02
CA LEU A 118 -17.28 10.53 -19.49
C LEU A 118 -17.11 11.38 -18.23
N GLY A 119 -17.70 12.57 -18.18
CA GLY A 119 -17.70 13.44 -17.00
C GLY A 119 -18.34 12.77 -15.78
N ILE A 120 -19.47 12.08 -15.96
CA ILE A 120 -20.12 11.31 -14.88
C ILE A 120 -19.24 10.15 -14.42
N LEU A 121 -18.53 9.48 -15.33
CA LEU A 121 -17.68 8.33 -14.99
C LEU A 121 -16.36 8.74 -14.33
N LEU A 122 -15.87 9.94 -14.66
CA LEU A 122 -14.59 10.46 -14.16
C LEU A 122 -14.75 11.36 -12.93
N TRP A 123 -15.99 11.79 -12.59
CA TRP A 123 -16.23 12.54 -11.37
C TRP A 123 -16.14 11.60 -10.17
N PRO A 124 -15.11 11.71 -9.31
CA PRO A 124 -15.08 10.94 -8.08
C PRO A 124 -16.28 11.39 -7.25
N GLY A 125 -17.10 10.44 -6.79
CA GLY A 125 -18.15 10.76 -5.83
C GLY A 125 -17.55 11.46 -4.60
N PRO A 126 -18.34 12.18 -3.78
CA PRO A 126 -17.88 12.87 -2.56
C PRO A 126 -17.18 11.97 -1.52
N SER A 127 -17.05 10.67 -1.79
CA SER A 127 -16.40 9.65 -0.98
C SER A 127 -14.96 9.36 -1.37
N ASP A 128 -14.36 10.01 -2.37
CA ASP A 128 -12.95 9.80 -2.72
C ASP A 128 -12.02 10.59 -1.79
N GLN A 129 -12.15 10.33 -0.49
CA GLN A 129 -11.09 10.60 0.46
C GLN A 129 -9.98 9.60 0.13
N VAL A 130 -8.81 10.10 -0.28
CA VAL A 130 -7.61 9.31 -0.55
C VAL A 130 -7.37 8.35 0.61
N THR A 131 -7.80 7.11 0.43
CA THR A 131 -7.69 6.07 1.46
C THR A 131 -6.31 5.46 1.30
N TYR A 132 -5.41 5.81 2.22
CA TYR A 132 -4.07 5.26 2.26
C TYR A 132 -4.14 3.76 2.50
N ARG A 133 -3.78 2.98 1.49
CA ARG A 133 -3.70 1.52 1.55
C ARG A 133 -2.25 1.12 1.80
N THR A 134 -1.96 0.57 2.99
CA THR A 134 -0.65 -0.02 3.27
C THR A 134 -0.57 -1.42 2.65
N ALA A 135 0.60 -1.80 2.14
CA ALA A 135 0.82 -3.10 1.50
C ALA A 135 0.60 -4.30 2.44
N SER A 136 0.52 -4.07 3.75
CA SER A 136 0.29 -5.06 4.78
C SER A 136 -1.18 -5.28 5.17
N GLY A 137 -2.13 -4.50 4.64
CA GLY A 137 -3.52 -4.45 5.15
C GLY A 137 -4.59 -4.52 4.07
N GLY A 138 -4.38 -5.32 3.03
CA GLY A 138 -5.23 -5.36 1.84
C GLY A 138 -6.29 -6.46 1.78
N GLN A 139 -6.70 -7.07 2.91
CA GLN A 139 -7.74 -8.11 2.90
C GLN A 139 -8.93 -7.71 3.77
N ASP A 140 -10.06 -7.47 3.09
CA ASP A 140 -11.43 -7.24 3.56
C ASP A 140 -11.64 -6.34 4.79
N GLU A 141 -12.05 -5.09 4.56
CA GLU A 141 -12.66 -4.22 5.58
C GLU A 141 -14.07 -4.67 6.01
N ARG A 142 -14.55 -5.82 5.54
CA ARG A 142 -15.86 -6.36 5.90
C ARG A 142 -15.77 -7.16 7.20
N GLY A 143 -15.80 -6.45 8.32
CA GLY A 143 -15.83 -7.07 9.65
C GLY A 143 -15.97 -6.06 10.77
N VAL A 144 -16.59 -6.47 11.88
CA VAL A 144 -16.65 -5.64 13.09
C VAL A 144 -15.28 -5.67 13.76
N GLN A 145 -14.68 -4.50 13.96
CA GLN A 145 -13.42 -4.40 14.67
C GLN A 145 -13.68 -4.09 16.15
N VAL A 146 -13.05 -4.87 17.03
CA VAL A 146 -13.15 -4.72 18.48
C VAL A 146 -11.76 -4.66 19.10
N LEU A 147 -11.65 -3.92 20.19
CA LEU A 147 -10.44 -3.89 21.00
C LEU A 147 -10.65 -4.84 22.18
N ILE A 148 -9.81 -5.88 22.26
CA ILE A 148 -9.87 -6.92 23.29
C ILE A 148 -8.63 -6.83 24.17
N GLN A 149 -8.82 -6.79 25.49
CA GLN A 149 -7.74 -7.03 26.44
C GLN A 149 -7.84 -8.47 26.95
N PHE A 150 -6.83 -9.29 26.68
CA PHE A 150 -6.74 -10.65 27.22
C PHE A 150 -6.17 -10.63 28.63
N ASN A 151 -6.60 -11.56 29.48
CA ASN A 151 -6.02 -11.75 30.80
C ASN A 151 -4.58 -12.30 30.68
N PRO A 152 -3.55 -11.63 31.25
CA PRO A 152 -2.15 -12.05 31.10
C PRO A 152 -1.82 -13.40 31.74
N LYS A 153 -2.72 -13.96 32.56
CA LYS A 153 -2.58 -15.29 33.18
C LYS A 153 -3.05 -16.44 32.29
N VAL A 154 -3.61 -16.14 31.12
CA VAL A 154 -4.17 -17.11 30.18
C VAL A 154 -3.09 -17.63 29.23
N SER A 155 -3.09 -18.93 28.98
CA SER A 155 -2.17 -19.54 28.01
C SER A 155 -2.49 -19.10 26.58
N LEU A 156 -1.44 -18.94 25.74
CA LEU A 156 -1.60 -18.62 24.33
C LEU A 156 -2.54 -19.58 23.57
N GLY A 157 -2.52 -20.87 23.95
CA GLY A 157 -3.41 -21.89 23.37
C GLY A 157 -4.90 -21.68 23.67
N ALA A 158 -5.24 -21.02 24.77
CA ALA A 158 -6.62 -20.65 25.08
C ALA A 158 -7.07 -19.42 24.28
N ILE A 159 -6.15 -18.45 24.07
CA ILE A 159 -6.40 -17.28 23.21
C ILE A 159 -6.61 -17.72 21.76
N SER A 160 -5.78 -18.63 21.24
CA SER A 160 -5.91 -19.12 19.87
C SER A 160 -7.22 -19.89 19.64
N ARG A 161 -7.67 -20.66 20.65
CA ARG A 161 -8.97 -21.36 20.58
C ARG A 161 -10.14 -20.38 20.58
N PHE A 162 -10.11 -19.39 21.48
CA PHE A 162 -11.12 -18.34 21.53
C PHE A 162 -11.24 -17.59 20.19
N LEU A 163 -10.11 -17.23 19.58
CA LEU A 163 -10.11 -16.58 18.27
C LEU A 163 -10.66 -17.49 17.17
N ALA A 164 -10.31 -18.77 17.19
CA ALA A 164 -10.84 -19.73 16.22
C ALA A 164 -12.36 -19.95 16.38
N ASP A 165 -12.84 -20.09 17.61
CA ASP A 165 -14.25 -20.32 17.93
C ASP A 165 -15.13 -19.14 17.49
N HIS A 166 -14.60 -17.92 17.63
CA HIS A 166 -15.27 -16.68 17.24
C HIS A 166 -14.95 -16.20 15.81
N GLN A 167 -14.22 -16.99 15.01
CA GLN A 167 -13.74 -16.63 13.67
C GLN A 167 -13.10 -15.23 13.63
N ALA A 168 -12.32 -14.94 14.68
CA ALA A 168 -11.76 -13.65 14.97
C ALA A 168 -10.26 -13.63 14.62
N GLU A 169 -9.80 -12.54 14.01
CA GLU A 169 -8.42 -12.38 13.55
C GLU A 169 -7.75 -11.19 14.26
N ILE A 170 -6.55 -11.38 14.80
CA ILE A 170 -5.78 -10.28 15.37
C ILE A 170 -5.19 -9.46 14.22
N LEU A 171 -5.62 -8.20 14.11
CA LEU A 171 -5.06 -7.25 13.16
C LEU A 171 -3.81 -6.55 13.70
N SER A 172 -3.77 -6.25 15.00
CA SER A 172 -2.67 -5.49 15.62
C SER A 172 -2.64 -5.62 17.14
N GLY A 173 -1.44 -5.57 17.74
CA GLY A 173 -1.23 -5.58 19.20
C GLY A 173 0.12 -6.20 19.57
N PRO A 174 0.54 -6.14 20.86
CA PRO A 174 -0.14 -5.50 21.98
C PRO A 174 0.08 -3.98 21.97
N LYS A 175 -1.01 -3.20 21.98
CA LYS A 175 -0.97 -1.74 22.15
C LYS A 175 -0.67 -1.38 23.62
N PRO A 176 -0.22 -0.15 23.92
CA PRO A 176 -0.11 0.32 25.30
C PRO A 176 -1.39 0.03 26.09
N GLY A 177 -1.24 -0.60 27.27
CA GLY A 177 -2.37 -1.10 28.06
C GLY A 177 -2.77 -2.55 27.78
N GLY A 178 -2.07 -3.29 26.92
CA GLY A 178 -2.29 -4.73 26.71
C GLY A 178 -3.47 -5.07 25.80
N PHE A 179 -3.85 -4.12 24.94
CA PHE A 179 -4.99 -4.27 24.03
C PHE A 179 -4.58 -4.86 22.68
N TYR A 180 -5.44 -5.71 22.14
CA TYR A 180 -5.35 -6.31 20.82
C TYR A 180 -6.53 -5.85 19.98
N GLN A 181 -6.25 -5.37 18.77
CA GLN A 181 -7.26 -5.05 17.78
C GLN A 181 -7.60 -6.33 17.02
N VAL A 182 -8.84 -6.75 17.15
CA VAL A 182 -9.35 -8.01 16.62
C VAL A 182 -10.50 -7.72 15.67
N ARG A 183 -10.52 -8.38 14.52
CA ARG A 183 -11.60 -8.34 13.54
C ARG A 183 -12.46 -9.58 13.68
N LEU A 184 -13.77 -9.39 13.65
CA LEU A 184 -14.75 -10.46 13.48
C LEU A 184 -15.32 -10.41 12.06
N GLN A 185 -15.50 -11.56 11.42
CA GLN A 185 -16.06 -11.65 10.06
C GLN A 185 -17.50 -11.10 10.01
N ALA A 186 -17.84 -10.39 8.92
CA ALA A 186 -19.16 -9.76 8.75
C ALA A 186 -20.31 -10.81 8.80
N GLY A 187 -21.21 -10.65 9.78
CA GLY A 187 -22.24 -11.62 10.16
C GLY A 187 -22.35 -11.79 11.67
N SER A 188 -21.35 -11.32 12.42
CA SER A 188 -21.38 -11.19 13.88
C SER A 188 -22.20 -9.96 14.30
N ASP A 189 -23.48 -10.18 14.62
CA ASP A 189 -24.36 -9.16 15.20
C ASP A 189 -23.77 -8.57 16.50
N ARG A 190 -24.30 -7.42 16.95
CA ARG A 190 -23.98 -6.86 18.29
C ARG A 190 -24.06 -7.89 19.42
N ALA A 191 -24.90 -8.92 19.27
CA ALA A 191 -25.01 -10.07 20.18
C ALA A 191 -23.72 -10.90 20.29
N SER A 192 -22.92 -11.00 19.22
CA SER A 192 -21.62 -11.68 19.24
C SER A 192 -20.57 -10.88 20.02
N ILE A 193 -20.65 -9.54 20.02
CA ILE A 193 -19.76 -8.66 20.80
C ILE A 193 -20.04 -8.80 22.30
N ASP A 194 -21.33 -8.87 22.69
CA ASP A 194 -21.74 -9.12 24.07
C ASP A 194 -21.31 -10.54 24.55
N GLY A 195 -21.29 -11.52 23.64
CA GLY A 195 -20.78 -12.87 23.90
C GLY A 195 -19.28 -12.92 24.23
N LEU A 196 -18.47 -12.10 23.58
CA LEU A 196 -17.02 -11.98 23.86
C LEU A 196 -16.75 -11.41 25.26
N GLY A 197 -17.62 -10.54 25.76
CA GLY A 197 -17.56 -9.98 27.12
C GLY A 197 -18.10 -10.92 28.21
N GLY A 198 -18.75 -12.02 27.81
CA GLY A 198 -19.31 -13.02 28.72
C GLY A 198 -18.24 -13.92 29.36
N ASP A 199 -17.11 -14.12 28.67
CA ASP A 199 -16.03 -14.98 29.15
C ASP A 199 -15.01 -14.18 29.99
N LYS A 200 -15.47 -13.74 31.17
CA LYS A 200 -14.72 -12.90 32.13
C LYS A 200 -13.41 -13.53 32.62
N GLY A 201 -13.17 -14.81 32.34
CA GLY A 201 -11.91 -15.49 32.63
C GLY A 201 -10.81 -15.20 31.60
N LEU A 202 -11.21 -14.91 30.36
CA LEU A 202 -10.33 -14.80 29.19
C LEU A 202 -10.20 -13.36 28.69
N VAL A 203 -11.29 -12.58 28.77
CA VAL A 203 -11.36 -11.21 28.27
C VAL A 203 -11.67 -10.24 29.40
N LEU A 204 -10.78 -9.26 29.60
CA LEU A 204 -10.90 -8.21 30.61
C LEU A 204 -11.81 -7.07 30.14
N LEU A 205 -11.78 -6.75 28.85
CA LEU A 205 -12.54 -5.65 28.27
C LEU A 205 -12.71 -5.86 26.76
N VAL A 206 -13.93 -5.68 26.27
CA VAL A 206 -14.26 -5.57 24.85
C VAL A 206 -14.79 -4.16 24.61
N LEU A 207 -14.11 -3.39 23.76
CA LEU A 207 -14.60 -2.09 23.31
C LEU A 207 -14.94 -2.18 21.82
N PRO A 208 -16.18 -1.86 21.42
CA PRO A 208 -16.48 -1.70 20.01
C PRO A 208 -15.70 -0.49 19.49
N LEU A 209 -14.99 -0.65 18.37
CA LEU A 209 -14.48 0.49 17.63
C LEU A 209 -15.65 1.00 16.79
N GLU A 210 -16.43 1.93 17.35
CA GLU A 210 -17.44 2.64 16.56
C GLU A 210 -16.73 3.30 15.38
N GLY A 211 -17.17 2.94 14.17
CA GLY A 211 -16.74 3.60 12.95
C GLY A 211 -16.98 5.09 13.10
N SER A 212 -15.90 5.86 13.04
CA SER A 212 -15.95 7.32 12.95
C SER A 212 -16.93 7.69 11.86
N LYS A 213 -18.06 8.30 12.25
CA LYS A 213 -19.04 8.87 11.33
C LYS A 213 -18.37 9.96 10.46
N PRO A 214 -18.91 10.23 9.26
CA PRO A 214 -18.25 11.02 8.22
C PRO A 214 -18.08 12.49 8.59
#